data_AF-A0A955FM46-F1
#
_entry.id   AF-A0A955FM46-F1
#
_cell.length_a   1.000
_cell.length_b   1.000
_cell.length_c   1.000
_cell.angle_alpha   90.00
_cell.angle_beta   90.00
_cell.angle_gamma   90.00
#
_symmetry.space_group_name_H-M   'P 1'
#
loop_
_entity.id
_entity.type
_entity.pdbx_description
1 polymer ?
#
loop_
_entity_poly.entity_id
_entity_poly.type
_entity_poly.pdbx_seq_one_letter_code
_entity_poly.pdbx_strand_id
1 'polypeptide(L)' 'MKIVDIRKLSTTELTTESTKLREEIAELKRRLHMGEVQNVRVVREKKKDLARMLTVLAEQLTKETV' A
#
# COMPACT_ATOMS: atom_id res chain seq x y z
N MET A 1 6.14 2.56 4.90
CA MET A 1 5.34 2.83 6.11
C MET A 1 5.66 1.85 7.22
N LYS A 2 5.81 2.33 8.47
CA LYS A 2 5.89 1.47 9.65
C LYS A 2 4.49 0.98 10.02
N ILE A 3 4.39 -0.26 10.50
CA ILE A 3 3.10 -0.88 10.90
C ILE A 3 2.36 -0.06 11.97
N VAL A 4 3.12 0.59 12.86
CA VAL A 4 2.58 1.43 13.94
C VAL A 4 1.73 2.58 13.40
N ASP A 5 2.15 3.18 12.29
CA ASP A 5 1.43 4.31 11.69
C ASP A 5 0.20 3.82 10.92
N ILE A 6 0.29 2.66 10.26
CA ILE A 6 -0.84 2.04 9.54
C ILE A 6 -1.96 1.65 10.50
N ARG A 7 -1.65 1.17 11.71
CA ARG A 7 -2.65 0.78 12.72
C ARG A 7 -3.42 1.96 13.33
N LYS A 8 -2.93 3.19 13.17
CA LYS A 8 -3.62 4.40 13.64
C LYS A 8 -4.70 4.88 12.67
N LEU A 9 -4.67 4.41 11.42
CA LEU A 9 -5.63 4.79 10.38
C LEU A 9 -6.96 4.05 10.60
N SER A 10 -8.05 4.74 10.29
CA SER A 10 -9.39 4.15 10.23
C SER A 10 -9.57 3.24 9.01
N THR A 11 -10.60 2.39 9.02
CA THR A 11 -10.94 1.48 7.90
C THR A 11 -11.17 2.23 6.57
N THR A 12 -11.79 3.41 6.63
CA THR A 12 -12.05 4.29 5.48
C THR A 12 -10.78 4.95 4.95
N GLU A 13 -9.86 5.35 5.84
CA GLU A 13 -8.55 5.88 5.44
C GLU A 13 -7.67 4.78 4.84
N LEU A 14 -7.69 3.58 5.42
CA LEU A 14 -6.93 2.43 4.92
C LEU A 14 -7.35 2.02 3.51
N THR A 15 -8.65 2.00 3.21
CA THR A 15 -9.16 1.71 1.87
C THR A 15 -8.74 2.78 0.87
N THR A 16 -8.86 4.06 1.25
CA THR A 16 -8.46 5.21 0.42
C THR A 16 -6.97 5.17 0.09
N GLU A 17 -6.13 5.03 1.11
CA GLU A 17 -4.68 4.95 0.96
C GLU A 17 -4.24 3.69 0.20
N SER A 18 -4.94 2.56 0.35
CA SER A 18 -4.65 1.35 -0.42
C SER A 18 -4.91 1.52 -1.91
N THR A 19 -5.92 2.32 -2.26
CA THR A 19 -6.27 2.64 -3.66
C THR A 19 -5.22 3.54 -4.26
N LYS A 20 -4.83 4.61 -3.55
CA LYS A 20 -3.73 5.50 -3.96
C LYS A 20 -2.42 4.73 -4.17
N LEU A 21 -2.04 3.86 -3.23
CA LEU A 21 -0.82 3.06 -3.37
C LEU A 21 -0.87 2.12 -4.58
N ARG A 22 -2.03 1.59 -4.96
CA ARG A 22 -2.18 0.78 -6.17
C ARG A 22 -1.96 1.61 -7.44
N GLU A 23 -2.51 2.82 -7.49
CA GLU A 23 -2.33 3.75 -8.61
C GLU A 23 -0.87 4.18 -8.74
N GLU A 24 -0.22 4.56 -7.64
CA GLU A 24 1.20 4.88 -7.60
C GLU A 24 2.07 3.72 -8.11
N ILE A 25 1.78 2.47 -7.70
CA ILE A 25 2.51 1.29 -8.17
C ILE A 25 2.32 1.10 -9.67
N ALA A 26 1.11 1.32 -10.20
CA ALA A 26 0.83 1.22 -11.63
C ALA A 26 1.61 2.27 -12.42
N GLU A 27 1.64 3.50 -11.93
CA GLU A 27 2.41 4.58 -12.53
C GLU A 27 3.92 4.34 -12.47
N LEU A 28 4.45 3.95 -11.31
CA LEU A 28 5.87 3.63 -11.17
C LEU A 28 6.30 2.47 -12.08
N LYS A 29 5.43 1.47 -12.29
CA LYS A 29 5.69 0.40 -13.28
C LYS A 29 5.73 0.94 -14.71
N ARG A 30 4.82 1.86 -15.08
CA ARG A 30 4.85 2.50 -16.40
C ARG A 30 6.15 3.28 -16.62
N ARG A 31 6.53 4.12 -15.65
CA ARG A 31 7.77 4.90 -15.70
C ARG A 31 9.03 4.02 -15.72
N LEU A 32 9.00 2.90 -14.99
CA LEU A 32 10.07 1.90 -15.04
C LEU A 32 10.21 1.29 -16.44
N HIS A 33 9.08 0.97 -17.09
CA HIS A 33 9.07 0.42 -18.45
C HIS A 33 9.55 1.44 -19.49
N MET A 34 9.24 2.72 -19.29
CA MET A 34 9.72 3.82 -20.13
C MET A 34 11.20 4.18 -19.87
N GLY A 35 11.83 3.59 -18.85
CA GLY A 35 13.23 3.87 -18.48
C GLY A 35 13.46 5.18 -17.71
N GLU A 36 12.38 5.90 -17.37
CA GLU A 36 12.43 7.16 -16.61
C GLU A 36 12.76 6.94 -15.13
N VAL A 37 12.49 5.74 -14.61
CA VAL A 37 12.82 5.35 -13.25
C VAL A 37 13.87 4.26 -13.29
N GLN A 38 15.04 4.51 -12.71
CA GLN A 38 16.09 3.49 -12.58
C GLN A 38 16.00 2.73 -11.26
N ASN A 39 15.35 3.31 -10.23
CA ASN A 39 15.30 2.72 -8.91
C ASN A 39 14.13 1.73 -8.75
N VAL A 40 14.36 0.49 -9.18
CA VAL A 40 13.44 -0.64 -9.00
C VAL A 40 13.05 -0.93 -7.53
N ARG A 41 13.87 -0.49 -6.56
CA ARG A 41 13.61 -0.74 -5.13
C ARG A 41 12.39 0.04 -4.63
N VAL A 42 12.12 1.22 -5.19
CA VAL A 42 10.97 2.05 -4.82
C VAL A 42 9.65 1.29 -5.08
N VAL A 43 9.55 0.61 -6.23
CA VAL A 43 8.38 -0.23 -6.55
C VAL A 43 8.23 -1.37 -5.54
N ARG A 44 9.34 -1.99 -5.12
CA ARG A 44 9.33 -3.08 -4.14
C ARG A 44 8.91 -2.59 -2.76
N GLU A 45 9.37 -1.42 -2.33
CA GLU A 45 9.00 -0.83 -1.05
C GLU A 45 7.52 -0.45 -1.01
N LYS A 46 7.02 0.19 -2.07
CA LYS A 46 5.59 0.53 -2.21
C LYS A 46 4.69 -0.73 -2.21
N LYS A 47 5.12 -1.81 -2.87
CA LYS A 47 4.42 -3.12 -2.80
C LYS A 47 4.37 -3.69 -1.37
N LYS A 48 5.47 -3.57 -0.62
CA LYS A 48 5.51 -4.02 0.79
C LYS A 48 4.60 -3.17 1.66
N ASP A 49 4.54 -1.86 1.42
CA ASP A 49 3.66 -0.95 2.15
C ASP A 49 2.17 -1.28 1.87
N LEU A 50 1.81 -1.51 0.60
CA LEU A 50 0.46 -1.96 0.24
C LEU A 50 0.10 -3.29 0.90
N ALA A 51 1.02 -4.26 0.93
CA ALA A 51 0.78 -5.54 1.57
C ALA A 51 0.50 -5.37 3.07
N ARG A 52 1.28 -4.56 3.79
CA ARG A 52 1.06 -4.28 5.21
C ARG A 52 -0.29 -3.61 5.47
N MET A 53 -0.70 -2.67 4.60
CA MET A 53 -2.01 -2.02 4.72
C MET A 53 -3.17 -3.00 4.57
N LEU A 54 -3.09 -3.89 3.56
CA LEU A 54 -4.10 -4.92 3.36
C LEU A 54 -4.15 -5.92 4.52
N THR A 55 -3.01 -6.25 5.14
CA THR A 55 -2.98 -7.09 6.34
C THR A 55 -3.72 -6.45 7.51
N VAL A 56 -3.47 -5.17 7.80
CA VAL A 56 -4.17 -4.46 8.90
C VAL A 56 -5.66 -4.31 8.61
N LEU A 57 -6.04 -4.04 7.36
CA LEU A 57 -7.44 -3.98 6.96
C LEU A 57 -8.14 -5.33 7.16
N ALA A 58 -7.49 -6.44 6.78
CA ALA A 58 -8.02 -7.77 7.03
C ALA A 58 -8.14 -8.06 8.53
N GLU A 59 -7.14 -7.69 9.35
CA GLU A 59 -7.21 -7.81 10.82
C GLU A 59 -8.42 -7.05 11.40
N GLN A 60 -8.71 -5.84 10.91
CA GLN A 60 -9.86 -5.05 11.35
C GLN A 60 -11.18 -5.73 10.96
N LEU A 61 -11.30 -6.21 9.71
CA LEU A 61 -12.50 -6.91 9.24
C LEU A 61 -12.76 -8.21 10.03
N THR A 62 -11.71 -8.95 10.37
CA THR A 62 -11.84 -10.15 11.21
C THR A 62 -12.25 -9.85 12.64
N LYS A 63 -11.96 -8.65 13.16
CA LYS A 63 -12.42 -8.23 14.50
C LYS A 63 -13.87 -7.78 14.52
N GLU A 64 -14.38 -7.24 13.41
CA GLU A 64 -15.79 -6.85 13.30
C GLU A 64 -16.74 -8.05 13.13
N THR A 65 -16.20 -9.20 12.72
CA THR A 65 -16.97 -10.42 12.43
C THR A 65 -17.00 -11.44 13.57
N VAL A 66 -16.30 -11.16 14.68
CA VAL A 66 -16.24 -11.98 15.92
C VAL A 66 -16.92 -11.24 17.05
#